data_AF-A0A950K7H5-F1
#
_entry.id   AF-A0A950K7H5-F1
#
_cell.length_a   1.000
_cell.length_b   1.000
_cell.length_c   1.000
_cell.angle_alpha   90.00
_cell.angle_beta   90.00
_cell.angle_gamma   90.00
#
_symmetry.space_group_name_H-M   'P 1'
#
loop_
_entity.id
_entity.type
_entity.pdbx_description
1 polymer ?
#
loop_
_entity_poly.entity_id
_entity_poly.type
_entity_poly.pdbx_seq_one_letter_code
_entity_poly.pdbx_strand_id
1 'polypeptide(L)'
;MSLWKIVLTNIRQRRLSSTLTAASIALGVAIVVAVLALRAQVQEGFRQSAFGYELVVGAKRLGALQLVLNTVYHLESSPGNIPWSRYQDLAAHKAVAAAIPISVGDSYRGARVIGTTPEFFTAFNTTVAGATFRFDLDRLGKAMAGQEAAGAFEAVVGSRTGLKIGDTFRPAHGVEAAGDVHAETWTVVGVLDPTGTPNDRAIFINLDSFYEIKDHRQGGGISAVIVKTRSEGSALALEYDLNQLPDVMAASPAKVMAEFFSKFDWIPLLFLAVAGLVVVMAAVAIFIAIYNSMSERRRPIAILRALGARRGSVLAIVLIEAL
;
A
#
# COMPACT_ATOMS: atom_id res chain seq x y z
N MET A 1 -17.50 -26.20 51.50
CA MET A 1 -17.76 -25.18 50.45
C MET A 1 -16.70 -25.31 49.38
N SER A 2 -17.05 -25.26 48.09
CA SER A 2 -16.03 -25.32 47.03
C SER A 2 -15.21 -24.03 46.99
N LEU A 3 -13.89 -24.15 46.72
CA LEU A 3 -12.97 -23.02 46.57
C LEU A 3 -13.50 -22.00 45.55
N TRP A 4 -14.09 -22.48 44.45
CA TRP A 4 -14.73 -21.67 43.42
C TRP A 4 -15.85 -20.76 43.94
N LYS A 5 -16.72 -21.25 44.82
CA LYS A 5 -17.79 -20.43 45.42
C LYS A 5 -17.22 -19.31 46.28
N ILE A 6 -16.12 -19.56 47.00
CA ILE A 6 -15.46 -18.56 47.84
C ILE A 6 -14.84 -17.46 46.96
N VAL A 7 -14.14 -17.84 45.89
CA VAL A 7 -13.52 -16.91 44.94
C VAL A 7 -14.57 -16.04 44.24
N LEU A 8 -15.64 -16.65 43.69
CA LEU A 8 -16.71 -15.90 43.03
C LEU A 8 -17.43 -14.94 43.99
N THR A 9 -17.63 -15.33 45.25
CA THR A 9 -18.24 -14.45 46.25
C THR A 9 -17.33 -13.26 46.59
N ASN A 10 -16.01 -13.49 46.67
CA ASN A 10 -15.03 -12.44 46.89
C ASN A 10 -14.99 -11.42 45.74
N ILE A 11 -14.91 -11.90 44.49
CA ILE A 11 -14.96 -11.04 43.30
C ILE A 11 -16.28 -10.24 43.28
N ARG A 12 -17.39 -10.89 43.65
CA ARG A 12 -18.72 -10.27 43.68
C ARG A 12 -18.90 -9.24 44.81
N GLN A 13 -18.18 -9.37 45.93
CA GLN A 13 -18.15 -8.37 46.99
C GLN A 13 -17.27 -7.16 46.61
N ARG A 14 -16.25 -7.35 45.78
CA ARG A 14 -15.30 -6.31 45.35
C ARG A 14 -15.44 -5.94 43.87
N ARG A 15 -16.66 -5.98 43.34
CA ARG A 15 -16.96 -5.82 41.91
C ARG A 15 -16.20 -4.67 41.27
N LEU A 16 -16.28 -3.47 41.86
CA LEU A 16 -15.65 -2.27 41.30
C LEU A 16 -14.14 -2.45 41.11
N SER A 17 -13.43 -2.84 42.19
CA SER A 17 -11.97 -3.03 42.15
C SER A 17 -11.60 -4.15 41.18
N SER A 18 -12.27 -5.30 41.24
CA SER A 18 -11.97 -6.43 40.35
C SER A 18 -12.24 -6.09 38.88
N THR A 19 -13.31 -5.34 38.58
CA THR A 19 -13.60 -4.89 37.21
C THR A 19 -12.60 -3.87 36.70
N LEU A 20 -12.15 -2.93 37.53
CA LEU A 20 -11.15 -1.93 37.16
C LEU A 20 -9.78 -2.56 36.90
N THR A 21 -9.38 -3.56 37.71
CA THR A 21 -8.15 -4.32 37.49
C THR A 21 -8.25 -5.15 36.21
N ALA A 22 -9.34 -5.89 36.02
CA ALA A 22 -9.56 -6.68 34.79
C ALA A 22 -9.58 -5.80 33.53
N ALA A 23 -10.26 -4.64 33.58
CA ALA A 23 -10.31 -3.70 32.47
C ALA A 23 -8.93 -3.10 32.15
N SER A 24 -8.14 -2.76 33.17
CA SER A 24 -6.76 -2.25 32.98
C SER A 24 -5.86 -3.28 32.30
N ILE A 25 -5.94 -4.55 32.71
CA ILE A 25 -5.19 -5.65 32.09
C ILE A 25 -5.65 -5.85 30.64
N ALA A 26 -6.97 -5.93 30.43
CA ALA A 26 -7.54 -6.11 29.11
C ALA A 26 -7.12 -4.99 28.15
N LEU A 27 -7.12 -3.73 28.62
CA LEU A 27 -6.67 -2.58 27.83
C LEU A 27 -5.18 -2.67 27.49
N GLY A 28 -4.33 -3.04 28.46
CA GLY A 28 -2.90 -3.21 28.21
C GLY A 28 -2.61 -4.29 27.16
N VAL A 29 -3.24 -5.45 27.29
CA VAL A 29 -3.12 -6.53 26.30
C VAL A 29 -3.68 -6.11 24.95
N ALA A 30 -4.83 -5.45 24.91
CA ALA A 30 -5.45 -4.98 23.67
C ALA A 30 -4.55 -4.00 22.91
N ILE A 31 -3.87 -3.08 23.61
CA ILE A 31 -2.92 -2.15 23.01
C ILE A 31 -1.74 -2.91 22.41
N VAL A 32 -1.14 -3.85 23.14
CA VAL A 32 -0.03 -4.67 22.62
C VAL A 32 -0.45 -5.40 21.35
N VAL A 33 -1.62 -6.07 21.37
CA VAL A 33 -2.14 -6.81 20.21
C VAL A 33 -2.42 -5.87 19.03
N ALA A 34 -3.03 -4.71 19.26
CA ALA A 34 -3.32 -3.73 18.23
C ALA A 34 -2.04 -3.23 17.54
N VAL A 35 -0.98 -2.97 18.30
CA VAL A 35 0.32 -2.53 17.77
C VAL A 35 0.96 -3.62 16.90
N LEU A 36 0.95 -4.87 17.37
CA LEU A 36 1.48 -6.00 16.60
C LEU A 36 0.68 -6.25 15.31
N ALA A 37 -0.65 -6.15 15.38
CA ALA A 37 -1.54 -6.28 14.23
C ALA A 37 -1.31 -5.15 13.21
N LEU A 38 -1.21 -3.90 13.67
CA LEU A 38 -0.92 -2.75 12.81
C LEU A 38 0.42 -2.93 12.09
N ARG A 39 1.47 -3.36 12.79
CA ARG A 39 2.78 -3.64 12.19
C ARG A 39 2.69 -4.70 11.08
N ALA A 40 2.00 -5.81 11.34
CA ALA A 40 1.83 -6.88 10.37
C ALA A 40 1.06 -6.40 9.13
N GLN A 41 0.02 -5.60 9.33
CA GLN A 41 -0.83 -5.11 8.24
C GLN A 41 -0.12 -4.06 7.38
N VAL A 42 0.69 -3.18 7.98
CA VAL A 42 1.55 -2.24 7.26
C VAL A 42 2.55 -3.01 6.39
N GLN A 43 3.20 -4.05 6.93
CA GLN A 43 4.18 -4.84 6.16
C GLN A 43 3.54 -5.62 5.00
N GLU A 44 2.38 -6.23 5.22
CA GLU A 44 1.69 -7.03 4.20
C GLU A 44 1.08 -6.16 3.09
N GLY A 45 0.53 -4.99 3.45
CA GLY A 45 -0.07 -4.07 2.49
C GLY A 45 0.89 -3.64 1.37
N PHE A 46 2.19 -3.53 1.65
CA PHE A 46 3.17 -3.12 0.64
C PHE A 46 3.63 -4.25 -0.26
N ARG A 47 3.72 -5.50 0.24
CA ARG A 47 4.02 -6.66 -0.61
C ARG A 47 2.97 -6.85 -1.70
N GLN A 48 1.70 -6.57 -1.38
CA GLN A 48 0.58 -6.75 -2.31
C GLN A 48 0.41 -5.57 -3.29
N SER A 49 0.93 -4.39 -2.97
CA SER A 49 0.64 -3.15 -3.72
C SER A 49 1.38 -3.01 -5.06
N ALA A 50 2.45 -3.76 -5.31
CA ALA A 50 3.29 -3.57 -6.50
C ALA A 50 2.75 -4.23 -7.80
N PHE A 51 1.53 -4.80 -7.78
CA PHE A 51 0.87 -5.47 -8.92
C PHE A 51 1.74 -6.47 -9.72
N GLY A 52 2.80 -7.01 -9.10
CA GLY A 52 3.76 -7.90 -9.77
C GLY A 52 4.72 -7.19 -10.74
N TYR A 53 4.88 -5.87 -10.65
CA TYR A 53 5.88 -5.14 -11.42
C TYR A 53 7.30 -5.41 -10.89
N GLU A 54 8.16 -5.94 -11.74
CA GLU A 54 9.53 -6.30 -11.36
C GLU A 54 10.44 -5.08 -11.37
N LEU A 55 10.39 -4.31 -12.46
CA LEU A 55 11.21 -3.11 -12.66
C LEU A 55 10.41 -1.99 -13.31
N VAL A 56 10.75 -0.76 -12.92
CA VAL A 56 10.34 0.47 -13.58
C VAL A 56 11.58 1.20 -14.04
N VAL A 57 11.57 1.65 -15.29
CA VAL A 57 12.67 2.41 -15.91
C VAL A 57 12.17 3.79 -16.29
N GLY A 58 12.92 4.84 -15.94
CA GLY A 58 12.54 6.22 -16.28
C GLY A 58 13.74 7.16 -16.23
N ALA A 59 13.47 8.46 -16.36
CA ALA A 59 14.53 9.47 -16.40
C ALA A 59 15.29 9.57 -15.06
N LYS A 60 16.63 9.61 -15.13
CA LYS A 60 17.52 9.72 -13.97
C LYS A 60 17.67 11.16 -13.48
N ARG A 61 16.59 11.76 -12.97
CA ARG A 61 16.59 13.16 -12.48
C ARG A 61 16.25 13.33 -11.01
N LEU A 62 15.16 12.73 -10.53
CA LEU A 62 14.57 13.06 -9.23
C LEU A 62 14.56 11.91 -8.21
N GLY A 63 15.02 10.71 -8.59
CA GLY A 63 15.27 9.58 -7.69
C GLY A 63 14.26 8.42 -7.80
N ALA A 64 14.63 7.27 -7.21
CA ALA A 64 13.95 5.99 -7.43
C ALA A 64 12.55 5.95 -6.81
N LEU A 65 12.39 6.57 -5.63
CA LEU A 65 11.11 6.66 -4.94
C LEU A 65 10.09 7.44 -5.77
N GLN A 66 10.46 8.62 -6.30
CA GLN A 66 9.54 9.40 -7.12
C GLN A 66 9.17 8.67 -8.41
N LEU A 67 10.13 8.01 -9.07
CA LEU A 67 9.84 7.19 -10.24
C LEU A 67 8.81 6.09 -9.95
N VAL A 68 8.98 5.39 -8.82
CA VAL A 68 8.06 4.32 -8.39
C VAL A 68 6.69 4.87 -7.99
N LEU A 69 6.64 5.93 -7.18
CA LEU A 69 5.39 6.57 -6.78
C LEU A 69 4.60 7.08 -7.99
N ASN A 70 5.28 7.66 -8.97
CA ASN A 70 4.67 8.15 -10.21
C ASN A 70 4.16 7.04 -11.10
N THR A 71 4.97 6.01 -11.36
CA THR A 71 4.64 5.00 -12.38
C THR A 71 3.69 3.93 -11.85
N VAL A 72 3.85 3.53 -10.59
CA VAL A 72 3.12 2.39 -10.00
C VAL A 72 1.92 2.86 -9.19
N TYR A 73 2.10 3.94 -8.41
CA TYR A 73 1.09 4.43 -7.49
C TYR A 73 0.31 5.62 -8.05
N HIS A 74 0.71 6.16 -9.20
CA HIS A 74 0.09 7.32 -9.86
C HIS A 74 0.12 8.59 -8.99
N LEU A 75 1.11 8.67 -8.09
CA LEU A 75 1.36 9.77 -7.17
C LEU A 75 2.57 10.59 -7.65
N GLU A 76 2.62 11.88 -7.36
CA GLU A 76 3.70 12.78 -7.84
C GLU A 76 3.69 13.08 -9.35
N SER A 77 4.53 14.03 -9.74
CA SER A 77 4.84 14.36 -11.14
C SER A 77 5.91 13.44 -11.71
N SER A 78 5.90 13.29 -13.05
CA SER A 78 6.92 12.53 -13.78
C SER A 78 8.31 13.11 -13.49
N PRO A 79 9.32 12.27 -13.21
CA PRO A 79 10.68 12.73 -12.99
C PRO A 79 11.34 13.28 -14.27
N GLY A 80 10.71 13.08 -15.44
CA GLY A 80 11.19 13.46 -16.76
C GLY A 80 10.88 12.37 -17.78
N ASN A 81 11.14 12.65 -19.05
CA ASN A 81 10.90 11.70 -20.13
C ASN A 81 12.20 11.02 -20.58
N ILE A 82 12.07 9.79 -21.06
CA ILE A 82 13.11 9.07 -21.80
C ILE A 82 12.78 9.07 -23.31
N PRO A 83 13.77 9.19 -24.19
CA PRO A 83 13.55 9.13 -25.64
C PRO A 83 12.91 7.81 -26.07
N TRP A 84 12.09 7.85 -27.13
CA TRP A 84 11.46 6.65 -27.70
C TRP A 84 12.49 5.59 -28.13
N SER A 85 13.67 6.02 -28.62
CA SER A 85 14.77 5.10 -28.94
C SER A 85 15.25 4.29 -27.73
N ARG A 86 15.28 4.89 -26.53
CA ARG A 86 15.66 4.17 -25.30
C ARG A 86 14.63 3.12 -24.91
N TYR A 87 13.35 3.42 -25.14
CA TYR A 87 12.29 2.42 -25.02
C TYR A 87 12.50 1.26 -26.00
N GLN A 88 12.83 1.54 -27.25
CA GLN A 88 13.08 0.51 -28.27
C GLN A 88 14.27 -0.38 -27.89
N ASP A 89 15.38 0.21 -27.43
CA ASP A 89 16.56 -0.53 -26.93
C ASP A 89 16.18 -1.47 -25.78
N LEU A 90 15.38 -0.97 -24.83
CA LEU A 90 14.92 -1.74 -23.67
C LEU A 90 13.95 -2.85 -24.08
N ALA A 91 13.00 -2.59 -24.96
CA ALA A 91 12.03 -3.56 -25.45
C ALA A 91 12.70 -4.71 -26.24
N ALA A 92 13.80 -4.42 -26.94
CA ALA A 92 14.60 -5.41 -27.66
C ALA A 92 15.59 -6.18 -26.77
N HIS A 93 15.76 -5.79 -25.50
CA HIS A 93 16.77 -6.37 -24.63
C HIS A 93 16.46 -7.83 -24.26
N LYS A 94 17.47 -8.71 -24.31
CA LYS A 94 17.28 -10.17 -24.11
C LYS A 94 16.67 -10.56 -22.76
N ALA A 95 17.00 -9.79 -21.71
CA ALA A 95 16.48 -9.97 -20.36
C ALA A 95 14.98 -9.65 -20.23
N VAL A 96 14.43 -8.87 -21.17
CA VAL A 96 13.07 -8.34 -21.12
C VAL A 96 12.09 -9.33 -21.77
N ALA A 97 11.03 -9.66 -21.02
CA ALA A 97 9.89 -10.44 -21.50
C ALA A 97 8.78 -9.52 -22.03
N ALA A 98 8.54 -8.39 -21.37
CA ALA A 98 7.63 -7.34 -21.82
C ALA A 98 8.12 -5.96 -21.34
N ALA A 99 7.96 -4.95 -22.19
CA ALA A 99 8.23 -3.55 -21.87
C ALA A 99 7.01 -2.70 -22.22
N ILE A 100 6.36 -2.15 -21.20
CA ILE A 100 5.12 -1.38 -21.34
C ILE A 100 5.44 0.10 -21.18
N PRO A 101 5.34 0.92 -22.25
CA PRO A 101 5.59 2.34 -22.16
C PRO A 101 4.43 3.05 -21.45
N ILE A 102 4.78 4.03 -20.64
CA ILE A 102 3.82 4.85 -19.89
C ILE A 102 4.16 6.33 -20.04
N SER A 103 3.14 7.13 -20.31
CA SER A 103 3.20 8.59 -20.29
C SER A 103 2.14 9.14 -19.36
N VAL A 104 2.53 10.11 -18.53
CA VAL A 104 1.65 10.75 -17.55
C VAL A 104 1.75 12.26 -17.66
N GLY A 105 0.66 12.97 -17.40
CA GLY A 105 0.60 14.43 -17.57
C GLY A 105 -0.72 15.03 -17.11
N ASP A 106 -1.80 14.26 -17.25
CA ASP A 106 -3.16 14.73 -16.97
C ASP A 106 -3.87 13.99 -15.84
N SER A 107 -4.98 14.56 -15.38
CA SER A 107 -5.94 13.95 -14.47
C SER A 107 -7.38 14.28 -14.87
N TYR A 108 -8.33 13.51 -14.35
CA TYR A 108 -9.75 13.75 -14.48
C TYR A 108 -10.46 13.39 -13.16
N ARG A 109 -11.11 14.36 -12.51
CA ARG A 109 -11.81 14.18 -11.22
C ARG A 109 -10.95 13.47 -10.14
N GLY A 110 -9.66 13.79 -10.09
CA GLY A 110 -8.71 13.19 -9.16
C GLY A 110 -8.18 11.80 -9.56
N ALA A 111 -8.67 11.21 -10.66
CA ALA A 111 -8.08 10.02 -11.27
C ALA A 111 -6.92 10.43 -12.19
N ARG A 112 -5.79 9.72 -12.09
CA ARG A 112 -4.65 9.94 -12.99
C ARG A 112 -4.96 9.41 -14.38
N VAL A 113 -4.63 10.18 -15.41
CA VAL A 113 -4.75 9.75 -16.81
C VAL A 113 -3.37 9.33 -17.32
N ILE A 114 -3.31 8.13 -17.88
CA ILE A 114 -2.08 7.40 -18.19
C ILE A 114 -2.13 6.95 -19.65
N GLY A 115 -1.24 7.47 -20.49
CA GLY A 115 -1.02 6.98 -21.85
C GLY A 115 -0.26 5.66 -21.81
N THR A 116 -0.81 4.60 -22.40
CA THR A 116 -0.14 3.29 -22.48
C THR A 116 -0.63 2.45 -23.67
N THR A 117 -0.12 1.24 -23.80
CA THR A 117 -0.42 0.31 -24.89
C THR A 117 -1.25 -0.90 -24.40
N PRO A 118 -1.91 -1.66 -25.29
CA PRO A 118 -2.76 -2.79 -24.91
C PRO A 118 -2.03 -3.88 -24.12
N GLU A 119 -0.71 -4.00 -24.30
CA GLU A 119 0.17 -4.92 -23.59
C GLU A 119 0.13 -4.69 -22.07
N PHE A 120 -0.24 -3.49 -21.59
CA PHE A 120 -0.43 -3.21 -20.18
C PHE A 120 -1.44 -4.17 -19.53
N PHE A 121 -2.54 -4.50 -20.23
CA PHE A 121 -3.61 -5.34 -19.68
C PHE A 121 -3.30 -6.83 -19.80
N THR A 122 -2.51 -7.23 -20.80
CA THR A 122 -2.19 -8.64 -21.06
C THR A 122 -0.94 -9.11 -20.30
N ALA A 123 0.07 -8.26 -20.12
CA ALA A 123 1.35 -8.65 -19.49
C ALA A 123 1.22 -8.99 -17.99
N PHE A 124 0.19 -8.47 -17.32
CA PHE A 124 -0.06 -8.60 -15.88
C PHE A 124 -1.34 -9.37 -15.55
N ASN A 125 -1.89 -10.13 -16.50
CA ASN A 125 -3.11 -10.94 -16.33
C ASN A 125 -4.32 -10.15 -15.79
N THR A 126 -4.49 -8.92 -16.27
CA THR A 126 -5.63 -8.08 -15.87
C THR A 126 -6.81 -8.35 -16.79
N THR A 127 -7.97 -8.65 -16.22
CA THR A 127 -9.21 -8.78 -16.98
C THR A 127 -9.86 -7.41 -17.17
N VAL A 128 -10.24 -7.10 -18.40
CA VAL A 128 -10.97 -5.89 -18.78
C VAL A 128 -12.35 -6.30 -19.25
N ALA A 129 -13.41 -5.78 -18.63
CA ALA A 129 -14.76 -5.88 -19.16
C ALA A 129 -14.95 -4.84 -20.28
N GLY A 130 -15.37 -5.26 -21.48
CA GLY A 130 -15.56 -4.36 -22.64
C GLY A 130 -14.70 -4.73 -23.86
N ALA A 131 -14.77 -3.93 -24.93
CA ALA A 131 -14.16 -4.26 -26.23
C ALA A 131 -13.26 -3.13 -26.79
N THR A 132 -12.06 -3.55 -27.22
CA THR A 132 -11.04 -2.85 -28.03
C THR A 132 -10.41 -1.61 -27.41
N PHE A 133 -9.24 -1.80 -26.79
CA PHE A 133 -8.26 -0.75 -26.55
C PHE A 133 -7.15 -0.91 -27.60
N ARG A 134 -7.08 0.00 -28.57
CA ARG A 134 -6.18 -0.10 -29.73
C ARG A 134 -4.90 0.70 -29.55
N PHE A 135 -3.87 0.38 -30.32
CA PHE A 135 -2.66 1.19 -30.40
C PHE A 135 -2.12 1.12 -31.82
N ASP A 136 -1.79 2.28 -32.37
CA ASP A 136 -1.22 2.42 -33.69
C ASP A 136 0.16 3.09 -33.60
N LEU A 137 1.20 2.33 -33.95
CA LEU A 137 2.59 2.77 -33.90
C LEU A 137 2.90 3.84 -34.96
N ASP A 138 2.28 3.76 -36.14
CA ASP A 138 2.46 4.77 -37.20
C ASP A 138 1.81 6.09 -36.79
N ARG A 139 0.62 6.01 -36.18
CA ARG A 139 -0.04 7.18 -35.57
C ARG A 139 0.82 7.80 -34.47
N LEU A 140 1.37 7.00 -33.56
CA LEU A 140 2.29 7.50 -32.52
C LEU A 140 3.49 8.22 -33.15
N GLY A 141 4.11 7.64 -34.19
CA GLY A 141 5.24 8.24 -34.89
C GLY A 141 4.91 9.61 -35.49
N LYS A 142 3.74 9.73 -36.15
CA LYS A 142 3.22 10.99 -36.69
C LYS A 142 2.94 12.02 -35.60
N ALA A 143 2.24 11.61 -34.53
CA ALA A 143 1.90 12.49 -33.41
C ALA A 143 3.15 13.06 -32.72
N MET A 144 4.15 12.21 -32.45
CA MET A 144 5.43 12.65 -31.87
C MET A 144 6.24 13.55 -32.83
N ALA A 145 6.06 13.40 -34.15
CA ALA A 145 6.64 14.27 -35.16
C ALA A 145 5.85 15.57 -35.38
N GLY A 146 4.77 15.81 -34.63
CA GLY A 146 3.94 17.01 -34.75
C GLY A 146 2.87 16.94 -35.83
N GLN A 147 2.68 15.80 -36.47
CA GLN A 147 1.67 15.58 -37.50
C GLN A 147 0.38 15.09 -36.85
N GLU A 148 -0.75 15.72 -37.16
CA GLU A 148 -2.06 15.25 -36.71
C GLU A 148 -2.44 13.99 -37.49
N ALA A 149 -2.86 12.94 -36.77
CA ALA A 149 -3.29 11.69 -37.38
C ALA A 149 -4.65 11.27 -36.83
N ALA A 150 -5.58 10.96 -37.74
CA ALA A 150 -6.89 10.45 -37.36
C ALA A 150 -6.75 9.10 -36.65
N GLY A 151 -7.48 8.93 -35.55
CA GLY A 151 -7.53 7.66 -34.84
C GLY A 151 -8.45 7.70 -33.64
N ALA A 152 -8.62 6.56 -32.99
CA ALA A 152 -9.54 6.42 -31.88
C ALA A 152 -9.00 7.09 -30.61
N PHE A 153 -9.92 7.61 -29.80
CA PHE A 153 -9.66 8.18 -28.46
C PHE A 153 -10.39 7.28 -27.46
N GLU A 154 -9.75 6.19 -27.07
CA GLU A 154 -10.33 5.11 -26.27
C GLU A 154 -9.69 5.09 -24.88
N ALA A 155 -10.51 4.80 -23.86
CA ALA A 155 -10.05 4.70 -22.49
C ALA A 155 -10.48 3.40 -21.82
N VAL A 156 -9.59 2.80 -21.04
CA VAL A 156 -9.91 1.76 -20.07
C VAL A 156 -9.79 2.37 -18.68
N VAL A 157 -10.80 2.19 -17.84
CA VAL A 157 -10.85 2.82 -16.52
C VAL A 157 -10.74 1.80 -15.40
N GLY A 158 -10.14 2.19 -14.28
CA GLY A 158 -10.15 1.40 -13.06
C GLY A 158 -11.54 1.27 -12.46
N SER A 159 -11.75 0.17 -11.74
CA SER A 159 -13.05 -0.23 -11.15
C SER A 159 -13.62 0.76 -10.13
N ARG A 160 -12.80 1.68 -9.59
CA ARG A 160 -13.16 2.67 -8.56
C ARG A 160 -13.14 4.12 -9.07
N THR A 161 -13.02 4.33 -10.37
CA THR A 161 -13.11 5.68 -10.98
C THR A 161 -14.53 6.23 -11.01
N GLY A 162 -15.54 5.34 -10.98
CA GLY A 162 -16.96 5.68 -11.12
C GLY A 162 -17.42 5.87 -12.57
N LEU A 163 -16.51 5.77 -13.54
CA LEU A 163 -16.82 5.81 -14.97
C LEU A 163 -17.28 4.44 -15.48
N LYS A 164 -18.12 4.43 -16.51
CA LYS A 164 -18.69 3.24 -17.15
C LYS A 164 -18.37 3.23 -18.63
N ILE A 165 -18.48 2.04 -19.24
CA ILE A 165 -18.36 1.89 -20.70
C ILE A 165 -19.38 2.79 -21.40
N GLY A 166 -18.93 3.56 -22.37
CA GLY A 166 -19.71 4.56 -23.11
C GLY A 166 -19.61 5.98 -22.56
N ASP A 167 -19.12 6.18 -21.34
CA ASP A 167 -18.88 7.53 -20.80
C ASP A 167 -17.77 8.23 -21.58
N THR A 168 -17.85 9.56 -21.66
CA THR A 168 -16.80 10.39 -22.25
C THR A 168 -16.22 11.36 -21.24
N PHE A 169 -14.95 11.69 -21.40
CA PHE A 169 -14.28 12.66 -20.54
C PHE A 169 -13.20 13.43 -21.28
N ARG A 170 -12.83 14.58 -20.70
CA ARG A 170 -11.75 15.45 -21.19
C ARG A 170 -10.72 15.60 -20.06
N PRO A 171 -9.47 15.16 -20.27
CA PRO A 171 -8.42 15.30 -19.27
C PRO A 171 -8.02 16.77 -19.05
N ALA A 172 -7.47 17.07 -17.89
CA ALA A 172 -6.90 18.37 -17.55
C ALA A 172 -5.46 18.22 -17.07
N HIS A 173 -4.63 19.23 -17.32
CA HIS A 173 -3.23 19.23 -16.89
C HIS A 173 -3.09 19.12 -15.37
N GLY A 174 -2.08 18.37 -14.93
CA GLY A 174 -1.67 18.29 -13.53
C GLY A 174 -2.34 17.16 -12.73
N VAL A 175 -2.00 17.09 -11.44
CA VAL A 175 -2.43 16.01 -10.51
C VAL A 175 -3.82 16.29 -9.93
N GLU A 176 -4.21 17.57 -9.78
CA GLU A 176 -5.44 17.99 -9.08
C GLU A 176 -6.56 18.52 -10.01
N ALA A 177 -6.61 18.13 -11.29
CA ALA A 177 -7.67 18.47 -12.25
C ALA A 177 -8.10 19.97 -12.26
N ALA A 178 -7.18 20.86 -11.91
CA ALA A 178 -7.38 22.31 -11.79
C ALA A 178 -6.65 23.11 -12.88
N GLY A 179 -5.94 22.40 -13.78
CA GLY A 179 -5.28 22.98 -14.94
C GLY A 179 -6.20 23.11 -16.16
N ASP A 180 -5.62 23.54 -17.28
CA ASP A 180 -6.33 23.67 -18.54
C ASP A 180 -6.87 22.31 -19.02
N VAL A 181 -8.13 22.30 -19.44
CA VAL A 181 -8.81 21.11 -19.95
C VAL A 181 -8.52 20.96 -21.45
N HIS A 182 -8.04 19.79 -21.84
CA HIS A 182 -7.73 19.47 -23.24
C HIS A 182 -8.96 19.49 -24.14
N ALA A 183 -8.78 19.71 -25.44
CA ALA A 183 -9.86 19.75 -26.42
C ALA A 183 -10.42 18.35 -26.72
N GLU A 184 -9.53 17.38 -26.69
CA GLU A 184 -9.72 16.00 -27.06
C GLU A 184 -10.59 15.26 -26.05
N THR A 185 -11.47 14.40 -26.55
CA THR A 185 -12.45 13.67 -25.74
C THR A 185 -12.23 12.17 -25.92
N TRP A 186 -12.03 11.46 -24.80
CA TRP A 186 -11.90 10.01 -24.80
C TRP A 186 -13.22 9.35 -24.46
N THR A 187 -13.47 8.20 -25.08
CA THR A 187 -14.62 7.34 -24.80
C THR A 187 -14.16 6.12 -24.02
N VAL A 188 -14.83 5.81 -22.92
CA VAL A 188 -14.54 4.62 -22.11
C VAL A 188 -15.03 3.38 -22.85
N VAL A 189 -14.09 2.51 -23.22
CA VAL A 189 -14.33 1.25 -23.97
C VAL A 189 -14.22 0.01 -23.08
N GLY A 190 -13.66 0.16 -21.88
CA GLY A 190 -13.55 -0.93 -20.92
C GLY A 190 -13.37 -0.48 -19.48
N VAL A 191 -13.70 -1.38 -18.55
CA VAL A 191 -13.53 -1.21 -17.10
C VAL A 191 -12.73 -2.39 -16.58
N LEU A 192 -11.70 -2.13 -15.77
CA LEU A 192 -10.91 -3.18 -15.14
C LEU A 192 -11.74 -3.92 -14.09
N ASP A 193 -11.52 -5.23 -13.97
CA ASP A 193 -11.92 -5.95 -12.77
C ASP A 193 -11.18 -5.40 -11.54
N PRO A 194 -11.76 -5.44 -10.32
CA PRO A 194 -11.09 -4.96 -9.12
C PRO A 194 -9.76 -5.67 -8.87
N THR A 195 -8.67 -4.92 -8.95
CA THR A 195 -7.29 -5.42 -8.79
C THR A 195 -6.78 -5.27 -7.35
N GLY A 196 -7.37 -4.38 -6.55
CA GLY A 196 -6.86 -4.03 -5.22
C GLY A 196 -5.62 -3.15 -5.26
N THR A 197 -5.23 -2.64 -6.43
CA THR A 197 -4.02 -1.83 -6.63
C THR A 197 -4.36 -0.39 -7.00
N PRO A 198 -3.36 0.52 -7.07
CA PRO A 198 -3.59 1.90 -7.53
C PRO A 198 -4.27 2.00 -8.90
N ASN A 199 -4.16 0.97 -9.76
CA ASN A 199 -4.80 0.92 -11.07
C ASN A 199 -6.34 0.99 -10.99
N ASP A 200 -6.95 0.57 -9.87
CA ASP A 200 -8.41 0.67 -9.68
C ASP A 200 -8.92 2.13 -9.70
N ARG A 201 -8.04 3.12 -9.49
CA ARG A 201 -8.38 4.55 -9.44
C ARG A 201 -7.81 5.34 -10.62
N ALA A 202 -7.21 4.66 -11.60
CA ALA A 202 -6.58 5.30 -12.75
C ALA A 202 -7.44 5.20 -14.02
N ILE A 203 -7.11 6.05 -14.99
CA ILE A 203 -7.69 6.04 -16.33
C ILE A 203 -6.54 5.81 -17.32
N PHE A 204 -6.67 4.81 -18.16
CA PHE A 204 -5.69 4.44 -19.18
C PHE A 204 -6.21 4.86 -20.54
N ILE A 205 -5.43 5.63 -21.29
CA ILE A 205 -5.74 6.07 -22.66
C ILE A 205 -4.68 5.57 -23.63
N ASN A 206 -5.03 5.47 -24.91
CA ASN A 206 -4.10 4.98 -25.91
C ASN A 206 -2.87 5.91 -26.00
N LEU A 207 -1.66 5.36 -25.95
CA LEU A 207 -0.42 6.15 -25.95
C LEU A 207 -0.27 7.04 -27.19
N ASP A 208 -0.69 6.55 -28.36
CA ASP A 208 -0.74 7.32 -29.61
C ASP A 208 -1.67 8.53 -29.47
N SER A 209 -2.87 8.35 -28.92
CA SER A 209 -3.82 9.45 -28.66
C SER A 209 -3.31 10.46 -27.63
N PHE A 210 -2.50 10.04 -26.65
CA PHE A 210 -1.90 10.94 -25.66
C PHE A 210 -1.00 12.00 -26.32
N TYR A 211 -0.24 11.65 -27.35
CA TYR A 211 0.64 12.59 -28.07
C TYR A 211 -0.08 13.38 -29.18
N GLU A 212 -1.35 13.11 -29.46
CA GLU A 212 -2.15 13.99 -30.33
C GLU A 212 -2.36 15.36 -29.68
N ILE A 213 -2.35 15.43 -28.35
CA ILE A 213 -2.36 16.70 -27.61
C ILE A 213 -1.05 17.46 -27.87
N LYS A 214 -1.16 18.70 -28.36
CA LYS A 214 -0.01 19.52 -28.79
C LYS A 214 1.00 19.76 -27.66
N ASP A 215 0.53 19.98 -26.44
CA ASP A 215 1.40 20.23 -25.28
C ASP A 215 2.27 19.01 -24.92
N HIS A 216 1.75 17.80 -25.14
CA HIS A 216 2.48 16.57 -24.84
C HIS A 216 3.62 16.29 -25.82
N ARG A 217 3.62 16.95 -26.99
CA ARG A 217 4.67 16.81 -28.02
C ARG A 217 5.95 17.54 -27.64
N GLN A 218 5.84 18.65 -26.90
CA GLN A 218 6.98 19.53 -26.59
C GLN A 218 8.01 18.88 -25.65
N GLY A 219 7.62 17.83 -24.92
CA GLY A 219 8.49 17.12 -23.98
C GLY A 219 9.32 16.00 -24.61
N GLY A 220 8.88 15.43 -25.74
CA GLY A 220 9.51 14.31 -26.43
C GLY A 220 9.66 13.02 -25.59
N GLY A 221 9.23 11.88 -26.11
CA GLY A 221 9.43 10.58 -25.44
C GLY A 221 8.50 10.35 -24.24
N ILE A 222 8.68 9.21 -23.58
CA ILE A 222 7.74 8.63 -22.60
C ILE A 222 8.21 8.86 -21.16
N SER A 223 7.29 8.87 -20.20
CA SER A 223 7.63 9.16 -18.80
C SER A 223 8.34 7.99 -18.12
N ALA A 224 7.90 6.76 -18.38
CA ALA A 224 8.50 5.57 -17.81
C ALA A 224 8.19 4.32 -18.65
N VAL A 225 8.85 3.21 -18.30
CA VAL A 225 8.59 1.88 -18.85
C VAL A 225 8.46 0.90 -17.69
N ILE A 226 7.34 0.18 -17.64
CA ILE A 226 7.20 -0.97 -16.76
C ILE A 226 7.81 -2.18 -17.47
N VAL A 227 8.74 -2.86 -16.80
CA VAL A 227 9.49 -3.97 -17.38
C VAL A 227 9.17 -5.24 -16.62
N LYS A 228 8.77 -6.26 -17.38
CA LYS A 228 8.72 -7.66 -16.95
C LYS A 228 9.91 -8.37 -17.56
N THR A 229 10.71 -9.02 -16.72
CA THR A 229 11.89 -9.77 -17.16
C THR A 229 11.57 -11.25 -17.34
N ARG A 230 12.49 -11.99 -17.97
CA ARG A 230 12.34 -13.43 -18.18
C ARG A 230 12.64 -14.26 -16.93
N SER A 231 13.37 -13.69 -15.96
CA SER A 231 13.72 -14.34 -14.70
C SER A 231 14.12 -13.30 -13.65
N GLU A 232 13.92 -13.60 -12.37
CA GLU A 232 14.30 -12.70 -11.26
C GLU A 232 15.80 -12.31 -11.30
N GLY A 233 16.68 -13.24 -11.68
CA GLY A 233 18.11 -12.94 -11.84
C GLY A 233 18.39 -11.95 -12.98
N SER A 234 17.60 -12.00 -14.05
CA SER A 234 17.67 -11.05 -15.16
C SER A 234 17.21 -9.64 -14.74
N ALA A 235 16.25 -9.53 -13.81
CA ALA A 235 15.84 -8.24 -13.26
C ALA A 235 16.98 -7.55 -12.51
N LEU A 236 17.68 -8.27 -11.63
CA LEU A 236 18.79 -7.69 -10.86
C LEU A 236 19.95 -7.23 -11.76
N ALA A 237 20.32 -8.04 -12.76
CA ALA A 237 21.36 -7.68 -13.72
C ALA A 237 20.95 -6.46 -14.56
N LEU A 238 19.71 -6.45 -15.07
CA LEU A 238 19.18 -5.34 -15.86
C LEU A 238 19.08 -4.04 -15.04
N GLU A 239 18.65 -4.12 -13.77
CA GLU A 239 18.62 -2.98 -12.85
C GLU A 239 20.03 -2.39 -12.67
N TYR A 240 21.03 -3.25 -12.48
CA TYR A 240 22.42 -2.82 -12.33
C TYR A 240 22.92 -2.12 -13.61
N ASP A 241 22.76 -2.76 -14.77
CA ASP A 241 23.25 -2.25 -16.06
C ASP A 241 22.60 -0.91 -16.43
N LEU A 242 21.28 -0.80 -16.30
CA LEU A 242 20.55 0.43 -16.60
C LEU A 242 20.96 1.58 -15.67
N ASN A 243 21.24 1.29 -14.40
CA ASN A 243 21.66 2.32 -13.45
C ASN A 243 23.09 2.82 -13.67
N GLN A 244 23.92 2.14 -14.48
CA GLN A 244 25.22 2.66 -14.95
C GLN A 244 25.08 3.72 -16.04
N LEU A 245 23.91 3.80 -16.69
CA LEU A 245 23.66 4.81 -17.72
C LEU A 245 23.43 6.20 -17.09
N PRO A 246 23.78 7.28 -17.81
CA PRO A 246 23.66 8.64 -17.29
C PRO A 246 22.24 9.21 -17.36
N ASP A 247 21.40 8.70 -18.26
CA ASP A 247 20.11 9.29 -18.64
C ASP A 247 18.89 8.54 -18.08
N VAL A 248 19.03 7.24 -17.84
CA VAL A 248 17.96 6.38 -17.33
C VAL A 248 18.30 5.78 -15.98
N MET A 249 17.27 5.46 -15.21
CA MET A 249 17.39 4.70 -13.98
C MET A 249 16.35 3.59 -13.94
N ALA A 250 16.73 2.48 -13.33
CA ALA A 250 15.86 1.34 -13.09
C ALA A 250 15.65 1.16 -11.59
N ALA A 251 14.42 0.88 -11.20
CA ALA A 251 14.04 0.71 -9.81
C ALA A 251 13.06 -0.45 -9.69
N SER A 252 13.32 -1.36 -8.75
CA SER A 252 12.32 -2.35 -8.34
C SER A 252 11.32 -1.70 -7.37
N PRO A 253 10.02 -1.62 -7.71
CA PRO A 253 9.02 -0.99 -6.85
C PRO A 253 8.98 -1.61 -5.45
N ALA A 254 9.03 -2.94 -5.35
CA ALA A 254 9.01 -3.65 -4.08
C ALA A 254 10.21 -3.27 -3.19
N LYS A 255 11.41 -3.21 -3.76
CA LYS A 255 12.64 -2.85 -3.05
C LYS A 255 12.62 -1.40 -2.58
N VAL A 256 12.25 -0.47 -3.47
CA VAL A 256 12.19 0.96 -3.16
C VAL A 256 11.16 1.26 -2.07
N MET A 257 9.98 0.65 -2.16
CA MET A 257 8.95 0.83 -1.13
C MET A 257 9.36 0.19 0.20
N ALA A 258 9.99 -1.00 0.18
CA ALA A 258 10.52 -1.62 1.39
C ALA A 258 11.58 -0.73 2.07
N GLU A 259 12.49 -0.14 1.30
CA GLU A 259 13.50 0.79 1.81
C GLU A 259 12.89 2.11 2.32
N PHE A 260 11.84 2.61 1.67
CA PHE A 260 11.12 3.79 2.17
C PHE A 260 10.46 3.51 3.52
N PHE A 261 9.79 2.36 3.67
CA PHE A 261 9.10 2.02 4.92
C PHE A 261 10.00 1.57 6.05
N SER A 262 11.18 1.01 5.75
CA SER A 262 12.15 0.68 6.80
C SER A 262 12.59 1.92 7.58
N LYS A 263 12.51 3.13 6.99
CA LYS A 263 12.72 4.40 7.70
C LYS A 263 11.71 4.63 8.83
N PHE A 264 10.57 3.95 8.82
CA PHE A 264 9.52 4.03 9.83
C PHE A 264 9.48 2.81 10.76
N ASP A 265 10.47 1.91 10.70
CA ASP A 265 10.55 0.75 11.60
C ASP A 265 10.65 1.14 13.09
N TRP A 266 11.00 2.40 13.38
CA TRP A 266 10.98 2.96 14.74
C TRP A 266 9.56 3.21 15.28
N ILE A 267 8.56 3.38 14.42
CA ILE A 267 7.18 3.66 14.86
C ILE A 267 6.59 2.47 15.62
N PRO A 268 6.64 1.22 15.10
CA PRO A 268 6.23 0.05 15.88
C PRO A 268 7.04 -0.12 17.17
N LEU A 269 8.34 0.22 17.17
CA LEU A 269 9.17 0.15 18.36
C LEU A 269 8.71 1.14 19.45
N LEU A 270 8.37 2.37 19.06
CA LEU A 270 7.80 3.37 19.96
C LEU A 270 6.48 2.87 20.56
N PHE A 271 5.59 2.35 19.72
CA PHE A 271 4.32 1.80 20.20
C PHE A 271 4.52 0.59 21.13
N LEU A 272 5.49 -0.28 20.84
CA LEU A 272 5.83 -1.40 21.71
C LEU A 272 6.40 -0.92 23.05
N ALA A 273 7.20 0.15 23.07
CA ALA A 273 7.71 0.75 24.29
C ALA A 273 6.57 1.33 25.15
N VAL A 274 5.62 2.05 24.54
CA VAL A 274 4.42 2.56 25.22
C VAL A 274 3.57 1.41 25.75
N ALA A 275 3.36 0.36 24.95
CA ALA A 275 2.62 -0.82 25.38
C ALA A 275 3.32 -1.54 26.54
N GLY A 276 4.65 -1.63 26.51
CA GLY A 276 5.47 -2.13 27.62
C GLY A 276 5.28 -1.32 28.90
N LEU A 277 5.24 0.01 28.80
CA LEU A 277 4.96 0.90 29.93
C LEU A 277 3.56 0.66 30.50
N VAL A 278 2.55 0.47 29.63
CA VAL A 278 1.18 0.13 30.07
C VAL A 278 1.14 -1.23 30.77
N VAL A 279 1.90 -2.22 30.29
CA VAL A 279 2.02 -3.53 30.96
C VAL A 279 2.66 -3.38 32.34
N VAL A 280 3.71 -2.57 32.48
CA VAL A 280 4.32 -2.26 33.78
C VAL A 280 3.32 -1.57 34.71
N MET A 281 2.58 -0.57 34.22
CA MET A 281 1.53 0.09 34.98
C MET A 281 0.43 -0.88 35.43
N ALA A 282 0.01 -1.79 34.54
CA ALA A 282 -0.97 -2.83 34.87
C ALA A 282 -0.42 -3.79 35.93
N ALA A 283 0.85 -4.21 35.84
CA ALA A 283 1.50 -5.04 36.85
C ALA A 283 1.56 -4.35 38.21
N VAL A 284 1.87 -3.05 38.25
CA VAL A 284 1.85 -2.24 39.48
C VAL A 284 0.42 -2.12 40.03
N ALA A 285 -0.58 -1.92 39.17
CA ALA A 285 -1.99 -1.85 39.58
C ALA A 285 -2.48 -3.18 40.15
N ILE A 286 -2.12 -4.31 39.55
CA ILE A 286 -2.39 -5.66 40.07
C ILE A 286 -1.71 -5.83 41.43
N PHE A 287 -0.45 -5.44 41.56
CA PHE A 287 0.28 -5.53 42.82
C PHE A 287 -0.40 -4.75 43.94
N ILE A 288 -0.80 -3.49 43.67
CA ILE A 288 -1.55 -2.65 44.62
C ILE A 288 -2.90 -3.30 44.97
N ALA A 289 -3.62 -3.84 43.98
CA ALA A 289 -4.91 -4.50 44.20
C ALA A 289 -4.78 -5.75 45.07
N ILE A 290 -3.78 -6.61 44.80
CA ILE A 290 -3.49 -7.80 45.61
C ILE A 290 -3.03 -7.41 47.01
N TYR A 291 -2.18 -6.40 47.15
CA TYR A 291 -1.69 -5.92 48.44
C TYR A 291 -2.83 -5.40 49.32
N ASN A 292 -3.69 -4.54 48.78
CA ASN A 292 -4.86 -4.02 49.48
C ASN A 292 -5.86 -5.14 49.81
N SER A 293 -6.08 -6.08 48.88
CA SER A 293 -6.92 -7.25 49.12
C SER A 293 -6.36 -8.12 50.26
N MET A 294 -5.05 -8.36 50.30
CA MET A 294 -4.38 -9.11 51.37
C MET A 294 -4.44 -8.40 52.73
N SER A 295 -4.25 -7.08 52.75
CA SER A 295 -4.28 -6.30 53.99
C SER A 295 -5.67 -6.33 54.63
N GLU A 296 -6.72 -6.19 53.82
CA GLU A 296 -8.12 -6.28 54.27
C GLU A 296 -8.52 -7.72 54.68
N ARG A 297 -7.87 -8.75 54.11
CA ARG A 297 -8.13 -10.16 54.41
C ARG A 297 -7.38 -10.73 55.60
N ARG A 298 -6.54 -9.95 56.28
CA ARG A 298 -5.79 -10.43 57.47
C ARG A 298 -6.70 -11.08 58.51
N ARG A 299 -7.83 -10.46 58.84
CA ARG A 299 -8.80 -10.98 59.83
C ARG A 299 -9.49 -12.27 59.34
N PRO A 300 -10.12 -12.32 58.14
CA PRO A 300 -10.70 -13.56 57.60
C PRO A 300 -9.71 -14.73 57.49
N ILE A 301 -8.46 -14.47 57.06
CA ILE A 301 -7.43 -15.51 56.93
C ILE A 301 -6.99 -16.03 58.30
N ALA A 302 -6.89 -15.15 59.30
CA ALA A 302 -6.62 -15.55 60.68
C ALA A 302 -7.72 -16.46 61.24
N ILE A 303 -8.99 -16.16 60.95
CA ILE A 303 -10.13 -17.00 61.34
C ILE A 303 -10.08 -18.36 60.62
N LEU A 304 -9.84 -18.39 59.31
CA LEU A 304 -9.68 -19.63 58.54
C LEU A 304 -8.54 -20.50 59.09
N ARG A 305 -7.41 -19.89 59.45
CA ARG A 305 -6.30 -20.61 60.11
C ARG A 305 -6.65 -21.11 61.50
N ALA A 306 -7.38 -20.33 62.29
CA ALA A 306 -7.87 -20.77 63.61
C ALA A 306 -8.84 -21.96 63.51
N LEU A 307 -9.60 -22.06 62.40
CA LEU A 307 -10.49 -23.17 62.09
C LEU A 307 -9.80 -24.37 61.41
N GLY A 308 -8.46 -24.36 61.29
CA GLY A 308 -7.68 -25.50 60.79
C GLY A 308 -7.32 -25.48 59.30
N ALA A 309 -7.53 -24.37 58.58
CA ALA A 309 -7.12 -24.28 57.17
C ALA A 309 -5.59 -24.35 57.02
N ARG A 310 -5.11 -25.28 56.17
CA ARG A 310 -3.68 -25.46 55.87
C ARG A 310 -3.13 -24.29 55.06
N ARG A 311 -1.81 -24.06 55.16
CA ARG A 311 -1.11 -22.97 54.43
C ARG A 311 -1.34 -23.03 52.91
N GLY A 312 -1.34 -24.23 52.34
CA GLY A 312 -1.61 -24.44 50.91
C GLY A 312 -3.04 -24.09 50.49
N SER A 313 -4.03 -24.28 51.36
CA SER A 313 -5.43 -23.93 51.07
C SER A 313 -5.62 -22.40 50.99
N VAL A 314 -4.95 -21.65 51.86
CA VAL A 314 -4.96 -20.17 51.82
C VAL A 314 -4.23 -19.66 50.56
N LEU A 315 -3.08 -20.25 50.23
CA LEU A 315 -2.35 -19.92 49.01
C LEU A 315 -3.19 -20.19 47.75
N ALA A 316 -3.86 -21.35 47.69
CA ALA A 316 -4.72 -21.71 46.57
C ALA A 316 -5.88 -20.73 46.38
N ILE A 317 -6.50 -20.24 47.46
CA ILE A 317 -7.57 -19.23 47.36
C ILE A 317 -7.06 -17.93 46.73
N VAL A 318 -5.85 -17.48 47.12
CA VAL A 318 -5.27 -16.23 46.59
C VAL A 318 -4.84 -16.40 45.13
N LEU A 319 -4.22 -17.54 44.77
CA LEU A 319 -3.80 -17.81 43.40
C LEU A 319 -4.98 -17.95 42.44
N ILE A 320 -6.04 -18.66 42.83
CA ILE A 320 -7.23 -18.85 41.99
C ILE A 320 -7.99 -17.53 41.78
N GLU A 321 -7.87 -16.57 42.70
CA GLU A 321 -8.47 -15.25 42.53
C GLU A 321 -7.62 -14.29 41.69
N ALA A 322 -6.31 -14.52 41.61
CA ALA A 322 -5.39 -13.70 40.82
C ALA A 322 -5.25 -14.16 39.37
N LEU A 323 -5.52 -15.44 39.09
CA LEU A 323 -5.48 -16.06 37.77
C LEU A 323 -6.75 -15.75 36.96
#